data_AF-A0A257EJB9-F1
#
_entry.id   AF-A0A257EJB9-F1
#
_cell.length_a   1.000
_cell.length_b   1.000
_cell.length_c   1.000
_cell.angle_alpha   90.00
_cell.angle_beta   90.00
_cell.angle_gamma   90.00
#
_symmetry.space_group_name_H-M   'P 1'
#
loop_
_entity.id
_entity.type
_entity.pdbx_description
1 polymer ?
#
loop_
_entity_poly.entity_id
_entity_poly.type
_entity_poly.pdbx_seq_one_letter_code
_entity_poly.pdbx_strand_id
1 'polypeptide(L)'
;MDQMSQERELADMAVSPDGLMRWQLFRRPDGFYWYDEAMSYPEGWDSDDASYGPVTSIDWISTRQSGLFDTLDAAMVDALGEIVWLRLLRQM
;
A
#
# COMPACT_ATOMS: atom_id res chain seq x y z
N MET A 1 -3.97 -26.98 -8.93
CA MET A 1 -3.64 -25.97 -9.95
C MET A 1 -3.65 -24.62 -9.23
N ASP A 2 -2.50 -24.20 -8.69
CA ASP A 2 -2.37 -22.88 -8.06
C ASP A 2 -2.16 -21.82 -9.15
N GLN A 3 -3.28 -21.33 -9.66
CA GLN A 3 -3.36 -20.40 -10.78
C GLN A 3 -3.46 -18.94 -10.31
N MET A 4 -2.71 -18.56 -9.25
CA MET A 4 -2.71 -17.20 -8.68
C MET A 4 -1.33 -16.56 -8.50
N SER A 5 -0.24 -17.29 -8.74
CA SER A 5 1.11 -16.73 -8.70
C SER A 5 1.51 -16.20 -10.08
N GLN A 6 0.75 -15.25 -10.63
CA GLN A 6 1.40 -14.29 -11.54
C GLN A 6 2.30 -13.45 -10.64
N GLU A 7 3.54 -13.90 -10.44
CA GLU A 7 4.49 -13.37 -9.47
C GLU A 7 4.67 -11.87 -9.70
N ARG A 8 3.91 -11.06 -8.96
CA ARG A 8 4.10 -9.63 -8.86
C ARG A 8 5.32 -9.44 -7.98
N GLU A 9 6.32 -8.77 -8.50
CA GLU A 9 7.51 -8.42 -7.76
C GLU A 9 7.24 -7.12 -6.99
N LEU A 10 7.48 -7.11 -5.67
CA LEU A 10 7.44 -5.88 -4.90
C LEU A 10 8.67 -5.05 -5.27
N ALA A 11 8.47 -3.95 -5.98
CA ALA A 11 9.53 -3.09 -6.47
C ALA A 11 9.96 -2.06 -5.42
N ASP A 12 9.03 -1.54 -4.64
CA ASP A 12 9.29 -0.60 -3.54
C ASP A 12 8.13 -0.62 -2.53
N MET A 13 8.40 -0.15 -1.31
CA MET A 13 7.38 0.06 -0.30
C MET A 13 7.76 1.17 0.68
N ALA A 14 6.75 1.79 1.26
CA ALA A 14 6.91 2.76 2.34
C ALA A 14 5.77 2.62 3.34
N VAL A 15 6.04 2.96 4.59
CA VAL A 15 5.06 3.06 5.66
C VAL A 15 5.14 4.48 6.22
N SER A 16 4.01 5.09 6.52
CA SER A 16 3.98 6.42 7.12
C SER A 16 4.63 6.40 8.51
N PRO A 17 5.14 7.55 9.02
CA PRO A 17 5.78 7.60 10.34
C PRO A 17 4.90 7.15 11.51
N ASP A 18 3.58 7.30 11.40
CA ASP A 18 2.60 6.85 12.40
C ASP A 18 2.22 5.36 12.25
N GLY A 19 2.72 4.68 11.22
CA GLY A 19 2.42 3.27 10.94
C GLY A 19 1.03 3.01 10.37
N LEU A 20 0.23 4.04 10.12
CA LEU A 20 -1.19 3.89 9.74
C LEU A 20 -1.41 3.78 8.24
N MET A 21 -0.48 4.28 7.43
CA MET A 21 -0.53 4.21 5.98
C MET A 21 0.61 3.35 5.46
N ARG A 22 0.33 2.58 4.41
CA ARG A 22 1.35 1.91 3.60
C ARG A 22 1.17 2.28 2.14
N TRP A 23 2.28 2.29 1.43
CA TRP A 23 2.32 2.37 -0.01
C TRP A 23 3.20 1.25 -0.53
N GLN A 24 2.74 0.57 -1.57
CA GLN A 24 3.45 -0.55 -2.17
C GLN A 24 3.43 -0.39 -3.69
N LEU A 25 4.60 -0.51 -4.31
CA LEU A 25 4.76 -0.52 -5.75
C LEU A 25 5.09 -1.91 -6.23
N PHE A 26 4.37 -2.37 -7.24
CA PHE A 26 4.50 -3.70 -7.80
C PHE A 26 4.91 -3.62 -9.26
N ARG A 27 5.78 -4.55 -9.67
CA ARG A 27 6.07 -4.85 -11.07
C ARG A 27 5.33 -6.12 -11.47
N ARG A 28 4.59 -6.05 -12.57
CA ARG A 28 3.90 -7.19 -13.18
C ARG A 28 4.86 -7.99 -14.08
N PRO A 29 4.56 -9.27 -14.36
CA PRO A 29 5.35 -10.09 -15.28
C PRO A 29 5.44 -9.55 -16.72
N ASP A 30 4.47 -8.74 -17.15
CA ASP A 30 4.47 -8.07 -18.46
C ASP A 30 5.31 -6.77 -18.48
N GLY A 31 5.98 -6.44 -17.38
CA GLY A 31 6.89 -5.31 -17.29
C GLY A 31 6.26 -4.00 -16.82
N PHE A 32 4.93 -3.95 -16.69
CA PHE A 32 4.22 -2.76 -16.21
C PHE A 32 4.27 -2.61 -14.69
N TYR A 33 4.17 -1.38 -14.22
CA TYR A 33 4.18 -1.01 -12.81
C TYR A 33 2.82 -0.47 -12.37
N TRP A 34 2.46 -0.70 -11.12
CA TRP A 34 1.30 -0.09 -10.46
C TRP A 34 1.52 -0.05 -8.95
N TYR A 35 0.87 0.89 -8.26
CA TYR A 35 0.95 0.99 -6.81
C TYR A 35 -0.41 0.94 -6.12
N ASP A 36 -0.36 0.54 -4.86
CA ASP A 36 -1.45 0.56 -3.89
C ASP A 36 -1.06 1.45 -2.72
N GLU A 37 -1.98 2.29 -2.27
CA GLU A 37 -1.96 2.91 -0.95
C GLU A 37 -3.05 2.24 -0.11
N ALA A 38 -2.71 1.86 1.11
CA ALA A 38 -3.68 1.32 2.05
C ALA A 38 -3.51 1.93 3.44
N MET A 39 -4.63 2.02 4.16
CA MET A 39 -4.70 2.44 5.55
C MET A 39 -4.95 1.22 6.43
N SER A 40 -4.29 1.16 7.58
CA SER A 40 -4.69 0.29 8.68
C SER A 40 -5.49 1.11 9.68
N TYR A 41 -6.63 0.56 10.10
CA TYR A 41 -7.35 1.12 11.24
C TYR A 41 -6.74 0.50 12.49
N PRO A 42 -6.20 1.30 13.42
CA PRO A 42 -5.89 0.79 14.75
C PRO A 42 -7.24 0.46 15.40
N GLU A 43 -7.55 -0.83 15.55
CA GLU A 43 -8.80 -1.22 16.22
C GLU A 43 -8.77 -0.77 17.69
N GLY A 44 -9.60 0.24 17.94
CA GLY A 44 -9.98 0.83 19.23
C GLY A 44 -11.06 1.90 19.06
N TRP A 45 -11.66 1.98 17.85
CA TRP A 45 -12.69 2.95 17.48
C TRP A 45 -14.01 2.25 17.15
N ASP A 46 -14.26 1.12 17.83
CA ASP A 46 -15.63 0.63 18.04
C ASP A 46 -15.98 0.94 19.50
N SER A 47 -16.84 1.94 19.70
CA SER A 47 -17.10 2.51 21.01
C SER A 47 -18.04 1.67 21.88
N ASP A 48 -18.33 0.40 21.55
CA ASP A 48 -19.35 -0.36 22.30
C ASP A 48 -19.24 -1.89 22.35
N ASP A 49 -18.26 -2.57 21.73
CA ASP A 49 -18.22 -4.04 21.78
C ASP A 49 -16.91 -4.62 22.32
N ALA A 50 -16.86 -4.80 23.64
CA ALA A 50 -15.77 -5.40 24.39
C ALA A 50 -15.75 -6.95 24.29
N SER A 51 -15.92 -7.52 23.09
CA SER A 51 -16.15 -8.97 22.92
C SER A 51 -15.15 -9.71 22.03
N TYR A 52 -14.18 -9.05 21.41
CA TYR A 52 -13.22 -9.72 20.53
C TYR A 52 -11.84 -9.86 21.20
N GLY A 53 -11.32 -11.08 21.24
CA GLY A 53 -10.02 -11.44 21.83
C GLY A 53 -8.83 -10.77 21.13
N PRO A 54 -7.58 -11.12 21.51
CA PRO A 54 -6.39 -10.47 20.94
C PRO A 54 -6.35 -10.64 19.42
N VAL A 55 -6.50 -9.53 18.71
CA VAL A 55 -6.47 -9.46 17.26
C VAL A 55 -5.06 -9.77 16.77
N THR A 56 -4.92 -10.79 15.92
CA THR A 56 -3.62 -11.28 15.42
C THR A 56 -3.29 -10.81 14.00
N SER A 57 -4.14 -9.99 13.36
CA SER A 57 -3.92 -9.47 12.01
C SER A 57 -4.29 -7.99 11.89
N ILE A 58 -3.38 -7.18 11.35
CA ILE A 58 -3.66 -5.80 10.94
C ILE A 58 -4.33 -5.87 9.57
N ASP A 59 -5.60 -5.46 9.50
CA ASP A 59 -6.31 -5.32 8.23
C ASP A 59 -5.89 -4.03 7.53
N TRP A 60 -5.48 -4.17 6.28
CA TRP A 60 -5.09 -3.04 5.42
C TRP A 60 -6.17 -2.84 4.36
N ILE A 61 -6.75 -1.66 4.34
CA ILE A 61 -7.82 -1.29 3.41
C ILE A 61 -7.23 -0.36 2.36
N SER A 62 -7.28 -0.78 1.10
CA SER A 62 -6.82 0.04 -0.04
C SER A 62 -7.62 1.34 -0.08
N THR A 63 -6.91 2.46 -0.03
CA THR A 63 -7.46 3.81 -0.16
C THR A 63 -7.27 4.35 -1.57
N ARG A 64 -6.27 3.86 -2.29
CA ARG A 64 -5.98 4.25 -3.66
C ARG A 64 -5.23 3.16 -4.39
N GLN A 65 -5.63 2.94 -5.65
CA GLN A 65 -4.89 2.13 -6.60
C GLN A 65 -4.59 2.97 -7.84
N SER A 66 -3.36 2.89 -8.34
CA SER A 66 -2.95 3.61 -9.53
C SER A 66 -3.43 2.94 -10.83
N GLY A 67 -3.24 3.65 -11.95
CA GLY A 67 -3.20 3.03 -13.27
C GLY A 67 -1.92 2.20 -13.49
N LEU A 68 -1.74 1.72 -14.72
CA LEU A 68 -0.52 1.03 -15.15
C LEU A 68 0.49 2.03 -15.74
N PHE A 69 1.76 1.81 -15.46
CA PHE A 69 2.87 2.60 -15.97
C PHE A 69 3.90 1.72 -16.69
N ASP A 70 4.50 2.25 -17.75
CA ASP A 70 5.53 1.56 -18.52
C ASP A 70 6.88 1.49 -17.78
N THR A 71 7.09 2.37 -16.79
CA THR A 71 8.37 2.50 -16.07
C THR A 71 8.17 2.69 -14.58
N LEU A 72 9.18 2.26 -13.82
CA LEU A 72 9.31 2.50 -12.38
C LEU A 72 9.25 4.00 -12.06
N ASP A 73 10.03 4.80 -12.78
CA ASP A 73 10.12 6.24 -12.56
C ASP A 73 8.79 6.94 -12.78
N ALA A 74 8.01 6.57 -13.81
CA ALA A 74 6.70 7.16 -14.04
C ALA A 74 5.70 6.83 -12.91
N ALA A 75 5.69 5.57 -12.44
CA ALA A 75 4.85 5.17 -11.31
C ALA A 75 5.24 5.90 -10.02
N MET A 76 6.55 6.11 -9.80
CA MET A 76 7.07 6.83 -8.65
C MET A 76 6.72 8.33 -8.69
N VAL A 77 6.91 8.97 -9.85
CA VAL A 77 6.57 10.39 -10.03
C VAL A 77 5.07 10.63 -9.79
N ASP A 78 4.21 9.74 -10.31
CA ASP A 78 2.77 9.79 -10.06
C ASP A 78 2.45 9.61 -8.56
N ALA A 79 3.00 8.58 -7.92
CA ALA A 79 2.80 8.32 -6.49
C ALA A 79 3.22 9.51 -5.62
N LEU A 80 4.37 10.14 -5.90
CA LEU A 80 4.84 11.33 -5.17
C LEU A 80 4.01 12.58 -5.48
N GLY A 81 3.36 12.64 -6.63
CA GLY A 81 2.41 13.70 -6.98
C GLY A 81 1.10 13.59 -6.22
N GLU A 82 0.62 12.36 -6.03
CA GLU A 82 -0.71 12.05 -5.49
C GLU A 82 -0.72 11.79 -3.98
N ILE A 83 0.35 11.22 -3.42
CA ILE A 83 0.42 10.75 -2.02
C ILE A 83 1.31 11.68 -1.20
N VAL A 84 0.67 12.60 -0.48
CA VAL A 84 1.36 13.68 0.25
C VAL A 84 2.34 13.14 1.30
N TRP A 85 1.94 12.15 2.10
CA TRP A 85 2.80 11.61 3.16
C TRP A 85 4.03 10.89 2.59
N LEU A 86 3.87 10.19 1.47
CA LEU A 86 4.97 9.51 0.78
C LEU A 86 5.98 10.54 0.25
N ARG A 87 5.48 11.64 -0.34
CA ARG A 87 6.32 12.75 -0.80
C ARG A 87 7.13 13.36 0.34
N LEU A 88 6.50 13.63 1.48
CA LEU A 88 7.19 14.19 2.65
C LEU A 88 8.24 13.22 3.18
N LEU A 89 7.93 11.92 3.23
CA LEU A 89 8.84 10.88 3.70
C LEU A 89 10.10 10.77 2.83
N ARG A 90 9.98 10.92 1.51
CA ARG A 90 11.09 10.74 0.55
C ARG A 90 11.94 12.00 0.32
N GLN A 91 11.58 13.12 0.96
CA GLN A 91 12.36 14.36 0.93
C GLN A 91 13.27 14.53 2.16
N MET A 92 13.13 13.66 3.16
CA MET A 92 13.98 13.60 4.36
C MET A 92 15.24 12.78 4.10
#